data_AF-A0A8J6JZZ1-F1
#
_entry.id   AF-A0A8J6JZZ1-F1
#
_cell.length_a   1.000
_cell.length_b   1.000
_cell.length_c   1.000
_cell.angle_alpha   90.00
_cell.angle_beta   90.00
_cell.angle_gamma   90.00
#
_symmetry.space_group_name_H-M   'P 1'
#
loop_
_entity.id
_entity.type
_entity.pdbx_description
1 polymer ?
#
loop_
_entity_poly.entity_id
_entity_poly.type
_entity_poly.pdbx_seq_one_letter_code
_entity_poly.pdbx_strand_id
1 'polypeptide(L)'
;MAEKATDGSLQSEDWTLNMEICDIINETEEGPKDAIRALKKRLNGNKNYREVMLALTVLETCVKNCGHRFHVLVTHRDFIDGVLVKIISPKNNPPTIVQDKVLALIQAWADAFRSSPDLTGVVHIYEELKRKGIEFPMADLDALSPIHTPQRVSLPHRGLAQQGDVSSNSVSSMLSTLPNTNPRDDFDMFAQTRSSSLADQRKDVTYEDPQALGGLATALDVRQQNTGGIPVAQASDMDDLEEWLGTDVKGEELEEGVTSEEFDKFLEERAKAVERLPDLPSPPSTEPSLTVNPANRKKQERADDTLFAL
;
A
#
# COMPACT_ATOMS: atom_id res chain seq x y z
N MET A 1 13.20 -12.50 -3.42
CA MET A 1 11.83 -12.43 -3.94
C MET A 1 11.36 -11.01 -4.14
N ALA A 2 11.42 -10.16 -3.10
CA ALA A 2 11.08 -8.73 -3.24
C ALA A 2 11.77 -8.04 -4.43
N GLU A 3 13.08 -8.28 -4.64
CA GLU A 3 13.78 -7.69 -5.80
C GLU A 3 13.21 -8.12 -7.16
N LYS A 4 12.74 -9.38 -7.28
CA LYS A 4 12.13 -9.93 -8.50
C LYS A 4 10.70 -9.41 -8.71
N ALA A 5 9.90 -9.37 -7.64
CA ALA A 5 8.52 -8.87 -7.67
C ALA A 5 8.44 -7.38 -8.04
N THR A 6 9.54 -6.65 -7.86
CA THR A 6 9.63 -5.21 -8.15
C THR A 6 10.62 -4.92 -9.28
N ASP A 7 10.87 -5.87 -10.18
CA ASP A 7 11.78 -5.65 -11.30
C ASP A 7 11.15 -4.66 -12.32
N GLY A 8 11.93 -3.67 -12.75
CA GLY A 8 11.43 -2.60 -13.63
C GLY A 8 11.02 -3.09 -15.03
N SER A 9 11.44 -4.29 -15.43
CA SER A 9 11.06 -4.91 -16.71
C SER A 9 9.69 -5.60 -16.67
N LEU A 10 9.07 -5.74 -15.50
CA LEU A 10 7.75 -6.36 -15.37
C LEU A 10 6.66 -5.54 -16.07
N GLN A 11 5.87 -6.21 -16.92
CA GLN A 11 4.73 -5.61 -17.62
C GLN A 11 3.57 -5.27 -16.68
N SER A 12 3.41 -6.04 -15.59
CA SER A 12 2.40 -5.85 -14.55
C SER A 12 2.88 -6.45 -13.24
N GLU A 13 2.10 -6.28 -12.18
CA GLU A 13 2.33 -6.91 -10.88
C GLU A 13 2.40 -8.44 -11.02
N ASP A 14 3.42 -9.05 -10.40
CA ASP A 14 3.49 -10.50 -10.24
C ASP A 14 2.77 -10.88 -8.95
N TRP A 15 1.46 -11.13 -9.06
CA TRP A 15 0.64 -11.51 -7.91
C TRP A 15 1.06 -12.83 -7.27
N THR A 16 1.66 -13.74 -8.04
CA THR A 16 2.19 -15.00 -7.50
C THR A 16 3.33 -14.71 -6.53
N LEU A 17 4.31 -13.90 -6.96
CA LEU A 17 5.41 -13.50 -6.09
C LEU A 17 4.93 -12.64 -4.90
N ASN A 18 3.94 -11.77 -5.09
CA ASN A 18 3.42 -10.94 -4.00
C ASN A 18 2.77 -11.78 -2.91
N MET A 19 2.00 -12.81 -3.28
CA MET A 19 1.38 -13.73 -2.31
C MET A 19 2.44 -14.62 -1.65
N GLU A 20 3.42 -15.12 -2.39
CA GLU A 20 4.53 -15.89 -1.82
C GLU A 20 5.35 -15.07 -0.80
N ILE A 21 5.55 -13.76 -1.05
CA ILE A 21 6.16 -12.86 -0.07
C ILE A 21 5.31 -12.76 1.20
N CYS A 22 3.98 -12.66 1.08
CA CYS A 22 3.08 -12.61 2.24
C CYS A 22 3.12 -13.91 3.05
N ASP A 23 3.15 -15.06 2.38
CA ASP A 23 3.26 -16.37 3.01
C ASP A 23 4.55 -16.46 3.83
N ILE A 24 5.69 -16.07 3.26
CA ILE A 24 6.98 -16.05 3.97
C ILE A 24 6.96 -15.12 5.19
N ILE A 25 6.36 -13.93 5.06
CA ILE A 25 6.23 -12.99 6.19
C ILE A 25 5.43 -13.60 7.34
N ASN A 26 4.37 -14.35 7.01
CA ASN A 26 3.49 -14.95 8.01
C ASN A 26 4.06 -16.23 8.63
N GLU A 27 4.76 -17.05 7.84
CA GLU A 27 5.24 -18.37 8.25
C GLU A 27 6.59 -18.34 8.96
N THR A 28 7.42 -17.32 8.72
CA THR A 28 8.79 -17.28 9.25
C THR A 28 8.97 -16.24 10.36
N GLU A 29 9.96 -16.46 11.24
CA GLU A 29 10.28 -15.54 12.33
C GLU A 29 10.90 -14.22 11.82
N GLU A 30 11.83 -14.32 10.86
CA GLU A 30 12.55 -13.17 10.30
C GLU A 30 11.84 -12.51 9.11
N GLY A 31 10.83 -13.18 8.53
CA GLY A 31 10.09 -12.72 7.36
C GLY A 31 9.65 -11.25 7.40
N PRO A 32 9.01 -10.76 8.48
CA PRO A 32 8.61 -9.37 8.58
C PRO A 32 9.80 -8.39 8.49
N LYS A 33 10.89 -8.65 9.21
CA LYS A 33 12.07 -7.77 9.24
C LYS A 33 12.80 -7.79 7.90
N ASP A 34 12.93 -8.96 7.30
CA ASP A 34 13.60 -9.14 6.01
C ASP A 34 12.83 -8.47 4.88
N ALA A 35 11.50 -8.60 4.87
CA ALA A 35 10.63 -7.92 3.91
C ALA A 35 10.74 -6.39 4.03
N ILE A 36 10.68 -5.85 5.25
CA ILE A 36 10.83 -4.40 5.50
C ILE A 36 12.21 -3.91 5.04
N ARG A 37 13.28 -4.66 5.32
CA ARG A 37 14.64 -4.31 4.88
C ARG A 37 14.74 -4.27 3.36
N ALA A 38 14.20 -5.29 2.68
CA ALA A 38 14.22 -5.38 1.23
C ALA A 38 13.39 -4.25 0.57
N LEU A 39 12.18 -3.99 1.06
CA LEU A 39 11.32 -2.91 0.55
C LEU A 39 11.92 -1.53 0.80
N LYS A 40 12.50 -1.30 1.98
CA LYS A 40 13.21 -0.06 2.30
C LYS A 40 14.39 0.17 1.35
N LYS A 41 15.19 -0.88 1.07
CA LYS A 41 16.29 -0.83 0.11
C LYS A 41 15.79 -0.46 -1.29
N ARG A 42 14.68 -1.06 -1.74
CA ARG A 42 14.11 -0.82 -3.08
C ARG A 42 13.52 0.59 -3.24
N LEU A 43 12.91 1.13 -2.20
CA LEU A 43 12.21 2.41 -2.26
C LEU A 43 13.14 3.62 -2.04
N ASN A 44 14.16 3.49 -1.20
CA ASN A 44 14.99 4.62 -0.79
C ASN A 44 15.88 5.12 -1.94
N GLY A 45 15.64 6.34 -2.42
CA GLY A 45 16.45 6.99 -3.45
C GLY A 45 16.24 6.47 -4.88
N ASN A 46 15.31 5.54 -5.09
CA ASN A 46 15.06 4.95 -6.39
C ASN A 46 14.30 5.93 -7.31
N LYS A 47 14.87 6.17 -8.50
CA LYS A 47 14.28 7.03 -9.54
C LYS A 47 13.56 6.26 -10.63
N ASN A 48 13.64 4.93 -10.61
CA ASN A 48 12.82 4.09 -11.47
C ASN A 48 11.41 4.00 -10.86
N TYR A 49 10.53 4.90 -11.27
CA TYR A 49 9.17 4.97 -10.71
C TYR A 49 8.30 3.75 -11.04
N ARG A 50 8.69 2.93 -12.03
CA ARG A 50 8.06 1.64 -12.26
C ARG A 50 8.34 0.69 -11.09
N GLU A 51 9.60 0.57 -10.70
CA GLU A 51 10.00 -0.23 -9.54
C GLU A 51 9.41 0.30 -8.23
N VAL A 52 9.37 1.63 -8.06
CA VAL A 52 8.76 2.26 -6.89
C VAL A 52 7.28 1.90 -6.79
N MET A 53 6.52 2.01 -7.89
CA MET A 53 5.11 1.64 -7.90
C MET A 53 4.89 0.16 -7.59
N LEU A 54 5.67 -0.74 -8.20
CA LEU A 54 5.61 -2.18 -7.90
C LEU A 54 5.91 -2.44 -6.42
N ALA A 55 6.96 -1.82 -5.86
CA ALA A 55 7.32 -1.96 -4.46
C ALA A 55 6.25 -1.41 -3.50
N LEU A 56 5.60 -0.30 -3.84
CA LEU A 56 4.45 0.23 -3.08
C LEU A 56 3.25 -0.73 -3.15
N THR A 57 3.02 -1.40 -4.28
CA THR A 57 1.97 -2.43 -4.41
C THR A 57 2.30 -3.69 -3.60
N VAL A 58 3.55 -4.15 -3.58
CA VAL A 58 3.98 -5.24 -2.69
C VAL A 58 3.75 -4.86 -1.23
N LEU A 59 4.18 -3.66 -0.85
CA LEU A 59 4.04 -3.14 0.51
C LEU A 59 2.57 -3.08 0.94
N GLU A 60 1.68 -2.56 0.09
CA GLU A 60 0.24 -2.56 0.31
C GLU A 60 -0.33 -3.97 0.49
N THR A 61 0.08 -4.90 -0.38
CA THR A 61 -0.37 -6.29 -0.34
C THR A 61 0.05 -6.95 0.97
N CYS A 62 1.29 -6.71 1.42
CA CYS A 62 1.78 -7.21 2.70
C CYS A 62 0.98 -6.64 3.88
N VAL A 63 0.64 -5.34 3.89
CA VAL A 63 -0.19 -4.77 4.96
C VAL A 63 -1.58 -5.41 5.01
N LYS A 64 -2.17 -5.69 3.84
CA LYS A 64 -3.51 -6.31 3.74
C LYS A 64 -3.53 -7.79 4.12
N ASN A 65 -2.44 -8.53 3.89
CA ASN A 65 -2.42 -9.99 4.02
C ASN A 65 -1.53 -10.52 5.16
N CYS A 66 -0.72 -9.66 5.78
CA CYS A 66 0.14 -10.04 6.90
C CYS A 66 -0.44 -9.62 8.24
N GLY A 67 0.00 -10.29 9.30
CA GLY A 67 -0.43 -10.01 10.66
C GLY A 67 0.30 -8.88 11.36
N HIS A 68 -0.07 -8.70 12.62
CA HIS A 68 0.40 -7.64 13.52
C HIS A 68 1.94 -7.52 13.61
N ARG A 69 2.68 -8.64 13.54
CA ARG A 69 4.16 -8.66 13.54
C ARG A 69 4.77 -7.82 12.41
N PHE A 70 4.12 -7.78 11.25
CA PHE A 70 4.53 -6.92 10.14
C PHE A 70 4.03 -5.49 10.31
N HIS A 71 2.79 -5.32 10.79
CA HIS A 71 2.17 -4.01 11.00
C HIS A 71 2.99 -3.12 11.94
N VAL A 72 3.46 -3.64 13.08
CA VAL A 72 4.29 -2.87 14.03
C VAL A 72 5.54 -2.27 13.37
N LEU A 73 6.15 -2.99 12.42
CA LEU A 73 7.34 -2.52 11.73
C LEU A 73 7.01 -1.47 10.65
N VAL A 74 5.97 -1.71 9.86
CA VAL A 74 5.62 -0.85 8.73
C VAL A 74 4.95 0.46 9.17
N THR A 75 4.21 0.47 10.28
CA THR A 75 3.57 1.67 10.82
C THR A 75 4.49 2.48 11.73
N HIS A 76 5.72 2.01 11.97
CA HIS A 76 6.69 2.75 12.78
C HIS A 76 7.06 4.08 12.11
N ARG A 77 7.20 5.14 12.90
CA ARG A 77 7.45 6.50 12.39
C ARG A 77 8.69 6.54 11.49
N ASP A 78 9.76 5.86 11.87
CA ASP A 78 11.01 5.82 11.08
C ASP A 78 10.84 5.21 9.69
N PHE A 79 9.91 4.25 9.55
CA PHE A 79 9.61 3.67 8.25
C PHE A 79 8.73 4.63 7.43
N ILE A 80 7.64 5.13 8.01
CA ILE A 80 6.72 6.02 7.31
C ILE A 80 7.44 7.32 6.89
N ASP A 81 8.10 8.01 7.80
CA ASP A 81 8.79 9.27 7.52
C ASP A 81 10.05 9.05 6.66
N GLY A 82 10.89 8.09 7.07
CA GLY A 82 12.18 7.83 6.42
C GLY A 82 12.08 7.18 5.04
N VAL A 83 10.96 6.52 4.72
CA VAL A 83 10.74 5.85 3.43
C VAL A 83 9.59 6.52 2.68
N LEU A 84 8.36 6.48 3.19
CA LEU A 84 7.18 6.93 2.43
C LEU A 84 7.15 8.44 2.24
N VAL A 85 7.23 9.22 3.32
CA VAL A 85 7.23 10.70 3.23
C VAL A 85 8.45 11.18 2.44
N LYS A 86 9.59 10.52 2.60
CA LYS A 86 10.80 10.82 1.82
C LYS A 86 10.57 10.66 0.31
N ILE A 87 9.86 9.64 -0.17
CA ILE A 87 9.55 9.45 -1.61
C ILE A 87 8.85 10.69 -2.17
N ILE A 88 7.86 11.22 -1.47
CA ILE A 88 7.05 12.37 -1.89
C ILE A 88 7.64 13.73 -1.51
N SER A 89 8.84 13.75 -0.91
CA SER A 89 9.48 15.01 -0.56
C SER A 89 9.78 15.86 -1.81
N PRO A 90 9.71 17.20 -1.72
CA PRO A 90 10.02 18.08 -2.85
C PRO A 90 11.41 17.85 -3.47
N LYS A 91 12.37 17.36 -2.66
CA LYS A 91 13.72 16.99 -3.12
C LYS A 91 13.71 15.85 -4.13
N ASN A 92 12.75 14.94 -4.02
CA ASN A 92 12.65 13.78 -4.89
C ASN A 92 11.82 14.04 -6.14
N ASN A 93 10.88 15.00 -6.07
CA ASN A 93 9.97 15.42 -7.15
C ASN A 93 9.40 14.24 -7.97
N PRO A 94 8.70 13.28 -7.32
CA PRO A 94 8.17 12.11 -8.03
C PRO A 94 6.94 12.48 -8.89
N PRO A 95 6.60 11.66 -9.89
CA PRO A 95 5.36 11.79 -10.66
C PRO A 95 4.12 11.77 -9.76
N THR A 96 3.07 12.50 -10.15
CA THR A 96 1.80 12.62 -9.39
C THR A 96 1.22 11.26 -9.00
N ILE A 97 1.22 10.28 -9.91
CA ILE A 97 0.71 8.93 -9.62
C ILE A 97 1.42 8.26 -8.43
N VAL A 98 2.72 8.51 -8.24
CA VAL A 98 3.48 7.99 -7.10
C VAL A 98 3.13 8.77 -5.83
N GLN A 99 2.96 10.08 -5.93
CA GLN A 99 2.53 10.92 -4.80
C GLN A 99 1.16 10.47 -4.29
N ASP A 100 0.19 10.36 -5.18
CA ASP A 100 -1.17 9.92 -4.87
C ASP A 100 -1.16 8.54 -4.23
N LYS A 101 -0.37 7.61 -4.77
CA LYS A 101 -0.25 6.26 -4.22
C LYS A 101 0.29 6.27 -2.79
N VAL A 102 1.36 7.03 -2.52
CA VAL A 102 1.95 7.11 -1.17
C VAL A 102 0.97 7.76 -0.19
N LEU A 103 0.34 8.87 -0.57
CA LEU A 103 -0.64 9.55 0.27
C LEU A 103 -1.84 8.66 0.57
N ALA A 104 -2.35 7.95 -0.43
CA ALA A 104 -3.44 6.98 -0.26
C ALA A 104 -3.08 5.86 0.73
N LEU A 105 -1.84 5.33 0.68
CA LEU A 105 -1.39 4.32 1.64
C LEU A 105 -1.31 4.88 3.07
N ILE A 106 -0.72 6.07 3.25
CA ILE A 106 -0.61 6.71 4.56
C ILE A 106 -2.00 6.95 5.15
N GLN A 107 -2.95 7.47 4.36
CA GLN A 107 -4.33 7.68 4.81
C GLN A 107 -5.02 6.37 5.15
N ALA A 108 -4.98 5.37 4.25
CA ALA A 108 -5.65 4.10 4.47
C ALA A 108 -5.14 3.39 5.73
N TRP A 109 -3.83 3.45 6.00
CA TRP A 109 -3.25 2.83 7.18
C TRP A 109 -3.53 3.63 8.46
N ALA A 110 -3.52 4.97 8.39
CA ALA A 110 -3.94 5.80 9.52
C ALA A 110 -5.39 5.50 9.92
N ASP A 111 -6.30 5.40 8.95
CA ASP A 111 -7.70 5.06 9.21
C ASP A 111 -7.86 3.64 9.76
N ALA A 112 -7.16 2.65 9.19
CA ALA A 112 -7.24 1.26 9.60
C ALA A 112 -6.67 1.01 11.01
N PHE A 113 -5.61 1.74 11.40
CA PHE A 113 -4.87 1.48 12.64
C PHE A 113 -5.10 2.50 13.75
N ARG A 114 -6.00 3.48 13.57
CA ARG A 114 -6.26 4.54 14.57
C ARG A 114 -6.70 4.05 15.96
N SER A 115 -7.28 2.86 16.04
CA SER A 115 -7.74 2.25 17.30
C SER A 115 -6.69 1.34 17.95
N SER A 116 -5.54 1.16 17.31
CA SER A 116 -4.46 0.27 17.75
C SER A 116 -3.31 1.11 18.33
N PRO A 117 -3.12 1.15 19.67
CA PRO A 117 -2.20 2.09 20.32
C PRO A 117 -0.73 1.88 19.94
N ASP A 118 -0.37 0.64 19.61
CA ASP A 118 0.94 0.19 19.15
C ASP A 118 1.24 0.49 17.67
N LEU A 119 0.24 0.90 16.89
CA LEU A 119 0.36 1.18 15.45
C LEU A 119 0.14 2.66 15.10
N THR A 120 0.22 3.54 16.09
CA THR A 120 -0.11 4.98 15.97
C THR A 120 0.92 5.81 15.20
N GLY A 121 2.11 5.26 14.87
CA GLY A 121 3.16 5.99 14.16
C GLY A 121 2.70 6.57 12.82
N VAL A 122 1.93 5.79 12.04
CA VAL A 122 1.36 6.27 10.77
C VAL A 122 0.25 7.31 10.95
N VAL A 123 -0.54 7.19 12.03
CA VAL A 123 -1.61 8.14 12.39
C VAL A 123 -1.01 9.51 12.69
N HIS A 124 0.06 9.56 13.49
CA HIS A 124 0.75 10.81 13.80
C HIS A 124 1.34 11.48 12.56
N ILE A 125 1.91 10.70 11.64
CA ILE A 125 2.44 11.24 10.38
C ILE A 125 1.31 11.77 9.50
N TYR A 126 0.21 11.04 9.34
CA TYR A 126 -0.94 11.49 8.56
C TYR A 126 -1.47 12.85 9.06
N GLU A 127 -1.69 13.00 10.36
CA GLU A 127 -2.15 14.26 10.95
C GLU A 127 -1.10 15.38 10.84
N GLU A 128 0.19 15.05 10.93
CA GLU A 128 1.27 16.01 10.71
C GLU A 128 1.29 16.54 9.27
N LEU A 129 1.12 15.67 8.28
CA LEU A 129 1.05 16.05 6.87
C LEU A 129 -0.18 16.92 6.59
N LYS A 130 -1.34 16.60 7.17
CA LYS A 130 -2.54 17.43 7.08
C LYS A 130 -2.35 18.81 7.70
N ARG A 131 -1.69 18.88 8.87
CA ARG A 131 -1.37 20.16 9.52
C ARG A 131 -0.42 21.02 8.69
N LYS A 132 0.46 20.39 7.90
CA LYS A 132 1.33 21.06 6.92
C LYS A 132 0.57 21.51 5.64
N GLY A 133 -0.73 21.22 5.53
CA GLY A 133 -1.55 21.59 4.38
C GLY A 133 -1.43 20.64 3.19
N ILE A 134 -0.92 19.42 3.38
CA ILE A 134 -0.91 18.40 2.33
C ILE A 134 -2.33 17.88 2.13
N GLU A 135 -2.82 17.98 0.91
CA GLU A 135 -4.10 17.42 0.50
C GLU A 135 -3.93 15.94 0.18
N PHE A 136 -4.81 15.12 0.74
CA PHE A 136 -4.85 13.68 0.47
C PHE A 136 -5.91 13.35 -0.57
N PRO A 137 -5.70 12.32 -1.40
CA PRO A 137 -6.71 11.89 -2.36
C PRO A 137 -7.99 11.47 -1.63
N MET A 138 -9.14 11.70 -2.27
CA MET A 138 -10.39 11.17 -1.77
C MET A 138 -10.25 9.65 -1.60
N ALA A 139 -10.63 9.15 -0.43
CA ALA A 139 -10.64 7.71 -0.20
C ALA A 139 -11.49 7.06 -1.30
N ASP A 140 -10.89 6.15 -2.06
CA ASP A 140 -11.61 5.40 -3.07
C ASP A 140 -12.54 4.40 -2.36
N LEU A 141 -13.77 4.85 -2.10
CA LEU A 141 -14.81 4.06 -1.41
C LEU A 141 -15.19 2.81 -2.23
N ASP A 142 -14.93 2.77 -3.53
CA ASP A 142 -15.23 1.61 -4.38
C ASP A 142 -14.30 0.41 -4.08
N ALA A 143 -13.08 0.66 -3.58
CA ALA A 143 -12.17 -0.38 -3.10
C ALA A 143 -12.59 -0.98 -1.74
N LEU A 144 -13.55 -0.37 -1.04
CA LEU A 144 -14.10 -0.84 0.23
C LEU A 144 -15.50 -1.45 0.06
N SER A 145 -15.86 -1.86 -1.16
CA SER A 145 -17.15 -2.49 -1.50
C SER A 145 -17.66 -3.39 -0.35
N PRO A 146 -18.68 -2.95 0.41
CA PRO A 146 -19.29 -3.78 1.44
C PRO A 146 -19.82 -5.05 0.78
N ILE A 147 -19.49 -6.21 1.34
CA ILE A 147 -20.08 -7.48 0.94
C ILE A 147 -21.60 -7.33 1.09
N HIS A 148 -22.30 -7.15 -0.03
CA HIS A 148 -23.75 -7.26 -0.10
C HIS A 148 -24.09 -8.74 0.04
N THR A 149 -23.99 -9.26 1.27
CA THR A 149 -24.74 -10.45 1.62
C THR A 149 -26.20 -10.03 1.62
N PRO A 150 -27.07 -10.61 0.77
CA PRO A 150 -28.49 -10.28 0.82
C PRO A 150 -29.00 -10.59 2.22
N GLN A 151 -29.57 -9.58 2.89
CA GLN A 151 -30.24 -9.79 4.17
C GLN A 151 -31.33 -10.85 3.98
N ARG A 152 -31.27 -11.90 4.80
CA ARG A 152 -32.38 -12.84 4.94
C ARG A 152 -33.59 -12.06 5.45
N VAL A 153 -34.55 -11.83 4.56
CA VAL A 153 -35.81 -11.15 4.87
C VAL A 153 -36.53 -11.97 5.94
N SER A 154 -36.50 -11.51 7.19
CA SER A 154 -37.40 -11.98 8.24
C SER A 154 -38.76 -11.35 8.00
N LEU A 155 -39.71 -12.15 7.49
CA LEU A 155 -41.09 -11.72 7.31
C LEU A 155 -41.73 -11.34 8.66
N PRO A 156 -42.61 -10.32 8.69
CA PRO A 156 -43.31 -9.92 9.90
C PRO A 156 -44.44 -10.93 10.23
N HIS A 157 -44.36 -11.54 11.41
CA HIS A 157 -45.46 -12.36 11.94
C HIS A 157 -46.52 -11.43 12.55
N ARG A 158 -47.58 -11.15 11.79
CA ARG A 158 -48.77 -10.46 12.29
C ARG A 158 -49.67 -11.49 12.98
N GLY A 159 -49.89 -11.28 14.27
CA GLY A 159 -50.56 -12.25 15.14
C GLY A 159 -52.05 -12.45 14.87
N LEU A 160 -52.52 -13.62 15.26
CA LEU A 160 -53.87 -13.88 15.75
C LEU A 160 -53.80 -14.98 16.82
N ALA A 161 -54.62 -14.79 17.84
CA ALA A 161 -54.59 -15.54 19.08
C ALA A 161 -55.27 -16.91 19.00
N GLN A 162 -54.84 -17.76 19.93
CA GLN A 162 -55.55 -18.83 20.64
C GLN A 162 -55.64 -20.26 20.06
N GLN A 163 -55.01 -21.14 20.87
CA GLN A 163 -55.43 -22.46 21.35
C GLN A 163 -55.32 -23.69 20.42
N GLY A 164 -54.57 -24.68 20.92
CA GLY A 164 -54.88 -26.09 20.68
C GLY A 164 -53.69 -26.99 20.36
N ASP A 165 -53.13 -27.58 21.41
CA ASP A 165 -52.67 -28.98 21.51
C ASP A 165 -51.42 -29.48 20.76
N VAL A 166 -50.80 -30.45 21.43
CA VAL A 166 -49.52 -31.11 21.18
C VAL A 166 -49.73 -32.26 20.19
N SER A 167 -48.75 -32.51 19.30
CA SER A 167 -48.22 -33.84 18.93
C SER A 167 -47.85 -34.00 17.43
N SER A 168 -46.59 -34.42 17.22
CA SER A 168 -46.10 -35.42 16.24
C SER A 168 -46.38 -35.29 14.72
N ASN A 169 -45.27 -35.16 13.98
CA ASN A 169 -44.95 -35.77 12.67
C ASN A 169 -45.84 -35.50 11.45
N SER A 170 -45.30 -34.78 10.44
CA SER A 170 -45.08 -35.29 9.07
C SER A 170 -44.85 -34.18 8.04
N VAL A 171 -43.69 -34.23 7.40
CA VAL A 171 -43.33 -33.49 6.18
C VAL A 171 -44.07 -34.09 4.98
N SER A 172 -45.30 -33.65 4.70
CA SER A 172 -46.01 -34.12 3.49
C SER A 172 -47.00 -33.13 2.85
N SER A 173 -47.23 -31.94 3.41
CA SER A 173 -48.27 -31.03 2.89
C SER A 173 -47.76 -29.77 2.17
N MET A 174 -46.44 -29.58 2.00
CA MET A 174 -45.87 -28.36 1.40
C MET A 174 -45.60 -28.48 -0.12
N LEU A 175 -46.05 -29.54 -0.80
CA LEU A 175 -45.86 -29.71 -2.25
C LEU A 175 -47.10 -29.34 -3.09
N SER A 176 -48.22 -29.01 -2.45
CA SER A 176 -49.51 -28.88 -3.16
C SER A 176 -49.90 -27.45 -3.55
N THR A 177 -49.05 -26.44 -3.31
CA THR A 177 -49.42 -25.03 -3.54
C THR A 177 -48.35 -24.28 -4.33
N LEU A 178 -48.12 -24.70 -5.58
CA LEU A 178 -47.50 -23.84 -6.59
C LEU A 178 -48.62 -23.06 -7.31
N PRO A 179 -48.65 -21.72 -7.30
CA PRO A 179 -49.34 -20.97 -8.32
C PRO A 179 -48.58 -21.12 -9.64
N ASN A 180 -49.27 -21.58 -10.67
CA ASN A 180 -48.80 -21.64 -12.05
C ASN A 180 -48.57 -20.21 -12.56
N THR A 181 -47.35 -19.70 -12.49
CA THR A 181 -46.96 -18.41 -13.07
C THR A 181 -46.29 -18.62 -14.42
N ASN A 182 -46.85 -17.95 -15.42
CA ASN A 182 -46.48 -18.05 -16.82
C ASN A 182 -45.05 -17.46 -17.02
N PRO A 183 -44.10 -18.16 -17.65
CA PRO A 183 -42.69 -17.77 -17.72
C PRO A 183 -42.38 -16.59 -18.67
N ARG A 184 -43.39 -15.80 -19.07
CA ARG A 184 -43.23 -14.65 -19.98
C ARG A 184 -43.03 -13.33 -19.24
N ASP A 185 -43.55 -13.18 -18.03
CA ASP A 185 -43.53 -11.90 -17.32
C ASP A 185 -42.16 -11.60 -16.67
N ASP A 186 -41.37 -12.64 -16.36
CA ASP A 186 -40.01 -12.49 -15.81
C ASP A 186 -39.01 -11.88 -16.81
N PHE A 187 -39.20 -12.14 -18.11
CA PHE A 187 -38.30 -11.64 -19.14
C PHE A 187 -38.57 -10.15 -19.44
N ASP A 188 -39.81 -9.69 -19.30
CA ASP A 188 -40.20 -8.30 -19.56
C ASP A 188 -39.84 -7.33 -18.43
N MET A 189 -39.80 -7.80 -17.18
CA MET A 189 -39.38 -6.95 -16.05
C MET A 189 -37.88 -6.58 -16.15
N PHE A 190 -37.05 -7.50 -16.66
CA PHE A 190 -35.62 -7.26 -16.84
C PHE A 190 -35.29 -6.43 -18.10
N ALA A 191 -36.14 -6.47 -19.12
CA ALA A 191 -35.96 -5.70 -20.36
C ALA A 191 -36.25 -4.20 -20.18
N GLN A 192 -37.20 -3.86 -19.31
CA GLN A 192 -37.61 -2.46 -19.08
C GLN A 192 -36.52 -1.64 -18.37
N THR A 193 -35.70 -2.25 -17.52
CA THR A 193 -34.58 -1.55 -16.83
C THR A 193 -33.44 -1.16 -17.76
N ARG A 194 -33.38 -1.71 -18.98
CA ARG A 194 -32.31 -1.43 -19.95
C ARG A 194 -32.69 -0.44 -21.05
N SER A 195 -33.96 -0.08 -21.18
CA SER A 195 -34.46 0.77 -22.28
C SER A 195 -34.79 2.22 -21.88
N SER A 196 -34.62 2.61 -20.61
CA SER A 196 -34.74 4.02 -20.22
C SER A 196 -33.46 4.80 -20.55
N SER A 197 -33.36 5.25 -21.81
CA SER A 197 -32.33 6.19 -22.27
C SER A 197 -32.54 7.56 -21.62
N LEU A 198 -31.46 8.12 -21.07
CA LEU A 198 -31.39 9.44 -20.41
C LEU A 198 -31.75 10.63 -21.34
N ALA A 199 -32.10 10.37 -22.60
CA ALA A 199 -32.36 11.37 -23.64
C ALA A 199 -33.81 11.90 -23.68
N ASP A 200 -34.79 11.22 -23.06
CA ASP A 200 -36.20 11.67 -23.06
C ASP A 200 -36.60 12.55 -21.86
N GLN A 201 -35.72 12.79 -20.87
CA GLN A 201 -36.03 13.68 -19.73
C GLN A 201 -35.77 15.18 -19.99
N ARG A 202 -35.42 15.59 -21.21
CA ARG A 202 -35.16 17.01 -21.55
C ARG A 202 -36.29 17.71 -22.32
N LYS A 203 -37.54 17.29 -22.14
CA LYS A 203 -38.71 17.98 -22.72
C LYS A 203 -39.79 18.25 -21.69
N ASP A 204 -39.42 18.88 -20.58
CA ASP A 204 -40.35 19.77 -19.86
C ASP A 204 -39.58 20.74 -18.97
N VAL A 205 -38.94 21.75 -19.57
CA VAL A 205 -38.55 22.97 -18.86
C VAL A 205 -38.90 24.13 -19.79
N THR A 206 -40.05 24.74 -19.51
CA THR A 206 -40.44 26.02 -20.09
C THR A 206 -40.10 27.13 -19.09
N TYR A 207 -39.61 28.23 -19.63
CA TYR A 207 -38.78 29.32 -19.11
C TYR A 207 -39.45 30.27 -18.10
N GLU A 208 -38.67 31.09 -17.37
CA GLU A 208 -38.85 32.55 -17.31
C GLU A 208 -37.60 33.28 -16.74
N ASP A 209 -37.28 34.43 -17.35
CA ASP A 209 -36.23 35.38 -16.99
C ASP A 209 -36.81 36.47 -16.07
N PRO A 210 -36.09 36.89 -15.02
CA PRO A 210 -36.33 38.22 -14.49
C PRO A 210 -35.02 39.02 -14.33
N GLN A 211 -34.65 39.77 -15.37
CA GLN A 211 -34.01 41.07 -15.16
C GLN A 211 -35.02 42.06 -14.55
N ALA A 212 -34.92 42.31 -13.24
CA ALA A 212 -35.18 43.61 -12.64
C ALA A 212 -34.69 43.69 -11.17
N LEU A 213 -33.66 44.52 -10.97
CA LEU A 213 -33.49 45.48 -9.86
C LEU A 213 -33.50 44.98 -8.40
N GLY A 214 -32.32 45.04 -7.78
CA GLY A 214 -32.16 45.52 -6.39
C GLY A 214 -31.56 44.54 -5.38
N GLY A 215 -30.36 44.82 -4.88
CA GLY A 215 -29.90 44.30 -3.58
C GLY A 215 -28.46 43.78 -3.50
N LEU A 216 -27.46 44.64 -3.66
CA LEU A 216 -26.02 44.32 -3.49
C LEU A 216 -25.50 44.47 -2.04
N ALA A 217 -26.28 44.16 -1.01
CA ALA A 217 -25.78 44.28 0.36
C ALA A 217 -26.57 43.40 1.34
N THR A 218 -26.09 42.18 1.65
CA THR A 218 -26.42 41.45 2.90
C THR A 218 -25.68 40.11 3.13
N ALA A 219 -24.70 39.71 2.32
CA ALA A 219 -23.94 38.47 2.57
C ALA A 219 -22.46 38.69 2.95
N LEU A 220 -22.09 39.92 3.31
CA LEU A 220 -20.77 40.32 3.79
C LEU A 220 -20.89 40.94 5.19
N ASP A 221 -21.48 40.23 6.17
CA ASP A 221 -21.35 40.61 7.59
C ASP A 221 -21.64 39.48 8.60
N VAL A 222 -21.28 38.23 8.26
CA VAL A 222 -21.32 37.12 9.24
C VAL A 222 -20.05 36.27 9.11
N ARG A 223 -18.90 36.85 9.48
CA ARG A 223 -17.76 36.08 10.03
C ARG A 223 -16.66 36.91 10.69
N GLN A 224 -16.83 38.21 10.90
CA GLN A 224 -15.87 39.03 11.62
C GLN A 224 -16.39 39.39 13.01
N GLN A 225 -16.34 38.42 13.93
CA GLN A 225 -16.46 38.62 15.38
C GLN A 225 -16.14 37.30 16.12
N ASN A 226 -14.85 36.93 16.20
CA ASN A 226 -14.34 36.20 17.37
C ASN A 226 -12.81 36.36 17.50
N THR A 227 -12.38 37.60 17.72
CA THR A 227 -11.08 37.91 18.33
C THR A 227 -11.30 38.03 19.84
N GLY A 228 -10.88 37.02 20.60
CA GLY A 228 -10.89 37.04 22.07
C GLY A 228 -9.87 36.03 22.59
N GLY A 229 -8.77 36.55 23.14
CA GLY A 229 -7.55 35.81 23.46
C GLY A 229 -7.69 34.77 24.57
N ILE A 230 -6.87 33.72 24.48
CA ILE A 230 -6.58 32.77 25.55
C ILE A 230 -5.28 33.25 26.22
N PRO A 231 -5.24 33.46 27.55
CA PRO A 231 -4.05 33.93 28.23
C PRO A 231 -2.98 32.82 28.30
N VAL A 232 -1.77 33.17 27.91
CA VAL A 232 -0.55 32.39 28.12
C VAL A 232 -0.17 32.50 29.59
N ALA A 233 -0.18 31.37 30.29
CA ALA A 233 0.48 31.20 31.58
C ALA A 233 1.16 29.84 31.58
N GLN A 234 2.47 29.85 31.32
CA GLN A 234 3.53 29.24 32.12
C GLN A 234 4.81 29.18 31.27
N ALA A 235 5.63 30.23 31.43
CA ALA A 235 7.04 30.20 31.13
C ALA A 235 7.73 29.81 32.45
N SER A 236 8.12 28.54 32.58
CA SER A 236 8.98 28.07 33.67
C SER A 236 9.69 26.74 33.38
N ASP A 237 9.34 26.02 32.30
CA ASP A 237 9.91 24.69 32.02
C ASP A 237 10.87 24.70 30.81
N MET A 238 11.39 25.88 30.45
CA MET A 238 12.32 26.08 29.32
C MET A 238 13.71 26.59 29.76
N ASP A 239 13.97 26.67 31.07
CA ASP A 239 15.30 27.00 31.59
C ASP A 239 16.13 25.71 31.83
N ASP A 240 15.47 24.60 32.16
CA ASP A 240 16.11 23.30 32.47
C ASP A 240 16.80 22.64 31.26
N LEU A 241 16.45 23.04 30.04
CA LEU A 241 17.03 22.48 28.81
C LEU A 241 18.29 23.23 28.34
N GLU A 242 18.47 24.50 28.77
CA GLU A 242 19.66 25.29 28.42
C GLU A 242 20.85 24.94 29.33
N GLU A 243 20.59 24.48 30.55
CA GLU A 243 21.60 23.93 31.48
C GLU A 243 22.23 22.63 30.94
N TRP A 244 21.45 21.77 30.28
CA TRP A 244 21.95 20.50 29.71
C TRP A 244 22.76 20.69 28.41
N LEU A 245 22.60 21.84 27.73
CA LEU A 245 23.37 22.19 26.53
C LEU A 245 24.62 23.04 26.85
N GLY A 246 24.73 23.57 28.08
CA GLY A 246 25.84 24.41 28.52
C GLY A 246 27.04 23.67 29.12
N THR A 247 26.98 22.34 29.29
CA THR A 247 28.09 21.55 29.83
C THR A 247 29.10 21.20 28.74
N ASP A 248 29.99 22.14 28.44
CA ASP A 248 31.30 21.82 27.90
C ASP A 248 32.28 21.59 29.07
N VAL A 249 32.39 20.33 29.51
CA VAL A 249 33.51 19.82 30.30
C VAL A 249 33.87 18.41 29.80
N LYS A 250 34.69 18.38 28.76
CA LYS A 250 36.08 17.89 28.85
C LYS A 250 36.30 16.51 29.47
N GLY A 251 36.64 15.53 28.62
CA GLY A 251 37.52 14.41 28.99
C GLY A 251 37.09 13.04 28.48
N GLU A 252 37.76 12.60 27.41
CA GLU A 252 38.20 11.23 27.11
C GLU A 252 37.22 10.06 27.36
N GLU A 253 36.58 9.58 26.28
CA GLU A 253 36.70 8.19 25.83
C GLU A 253 36.15 8.11 24.39
N LEU A 254 37.06 8.13 23.42
CA LEU A 254 36.73 7.78 22.03
C LEU A 254 36.49 6.28 22.03
N GLU A 255 35.23 5.84 21.93
CA GLU A 255 34.98 4.48 21.47
C GLU A 255 35.53 4.38 20.04
N GLU A 256 36.61 3.63 19.94
CA GLU A 256 37.43 3.40 18.76
C GLU A 256 36.57 2.68 17.71
N GLY A 257 36.03 3.47 16.78
CA GLY A 257 35.49 2.92 15.54
C GLY A 257 36.61 2.15 14.81
N VAL A 258 36.24 1.03 14.19
CA VAL A 258 37.17 0.15 13.47
C VAL A 258 38.04 0.98 12.54
N THR A 259 39.34 0.94 12.76
CA THR A 259 40.29 1.70 11.95
C THR A 259 40.34 1.10 10.54
N SER A 260 40.63 1.92 9.53
CA SER A 260 40.75 1.42 8.14
C SER A 260 41.75 0.26 8.02
N GLU A 261 42.77 0.25 8.88
CA GLU A 261 43.80 -0.80 8.96
C GLU A 261 43.26 -2.12 9.53
N GLU A 262 42.32 -2.07 10.47
CA GLU A 262 41.64 -3.27 10.99
C GLU A 262 40.68 -3.87 9.97
N PHE A 263 39.99 -3.02 9.20
CA PHE A 263 39.09 -3.48 8.14
C PHE A 263 39.87 -4.13 6.99
N ASP A 264 40.99 -3.55 6.57
CA ASP A 264 41.86 -4.15 5.54
C ASP A 264 42.46 -5.48 6.00
N LYS A 265 42.88 -5.58 7.27
CA LYS A 265 43.36 -6.83 7.87
C LYS A 265 42.29 -7.93 7.89
N PHE A 266 41.03 -7.57 8.13
CA PHE A 266 39.91 -8.50 8.05
C PHE A 266 39.66 -9.01 6.62
N LEU A 267 39.77 -8.14 5.61
CA LEU A 267 39.64 -8.54 4.20
C LEU A 267 40.79 -9.46 3.77
N GLU A 268 42.02 -9.16 4.18
CA GLU A 268 43.21 -9.97 3.93
C GLU A 268 43.08 -11.36 4.57
N GLU A 269 42.59 -11.44 5.81
CA GLU A 269 42.37 -12.70 6.51
C GLU A 269 41.31 -13.57 5.83
N ARG A 270 40.22 -12.94 5.35
CA ARG A 270 39.17 -13.59 4.56
C ARG A 270 39.70 -14.09 3.21
N ALA A 271 40.52 -13.31 2.50
CA ALA A 271 41.11 -13.71 1.22
C ALA A 271 42.10 -14.88 1.41
N LYS A 272 42.90 -14.84 2.47
CA LYS A 272 43.88 -15.88 2.80
C LYS A 272 43.25 -17.20 3.27
N ALA A 273 42.05 -17.15 3.84
CA ALA A 273 41.30 -18.35 4.22
C ALA A 273 40.76 -19.13 3.01
N VAL A 274 40.52 -18.46 1.89
CA VAL A 274 40.07 -19.10 0.63
C VAL A 274 41.18 -19.93 -0.02
N GLU A 275 42.45 -19.54 0.14
CA GLU A 275 43.60 -20.30 -0.40
C GLU A 275 43.97 -21.55 0.42
N ARG A 276 43.43 -21.72 1.62
CA ARG A 276 43.68 -22.89 2.48
C ARG A 276 42.60 -23.98 2.40
N LEU A 277 41.64 -23.83 1.48
CA LEU A 277 40.65 -24.87 1.24
C LEU A 277 41.29 -26.06 0.51
N PRO A 278 41.03 -27.30 0.93
CA PRO A 278 41.44 -28.47 0.15
C PRO A 278 40.69 -28.50 -1.19
N ASP A 279 41.39 -28.82 -2.28
CA ASP A 279 40.80 -29.04 -3.60
C ASP A 279 39.70 -30.09 -3.50
N LEU A 280 38.46 -29.68 -3.74
CA LEU A 280 37.35 -30.61 -3.87
C LEU A 280 37.48 -31.37 -5.20
N PRO A 281 37.26 -32.69 -5.22
CA PRO A 281 37.32 -33.46 -6.45
C PRO A 281 36.23 -33.01 -7.42
N SER A 282 36.63 -32.73 -8.66
CA SER A 282 35.73 -32.39 -9.76
C SER A 282 34.65 -33.47 -9.96
N PRO A 283 33.38 -33.09 -10.24
CA PRO A 283 32.33 -34.06 -10.55
C PRO A 283 32.64 -34.78 -11.88
N PRO A 284 32.20 -36.05 -12.04
CA PRO A 284 32.49 -36.84 -13.22
C PRO A 284 31.78 -36.27 -14.45
N SER A 285 32.59 -35.92 -15.46
CA SER A 285 32.14 -35.60 -16.80
C SER A 285 31.35 -36.77 -17.38
N THR A 286 30.04 -36.61 -17.51
CA THR A 286 29.22 -37.53 -18.32
C THR A 286 29.36 -37.08 -19.77
N GLU A 287 30.14 -37.81 -20.56
CA GLU A 287 30.12 -37.68 -22.02
C GLU A 287 28.78 -38.19 -22.58
N PRO A 288 28.17 -37.49 -23.54
CA PRO A 288 27.50 -38.13 -24.64
C PRO A 288 28.44 -38.16 -25.84
N SER A 289 28.73 -39.38 -26.29
CA SER A 289 29.44 -39.69 -27.53
C SER A 289 28.80 -38.97 -28.72
N LEU A 290 29.56 -38.13 -29.42
CA LEU A 290 29.28 -37.74 -30.79
C LEU A 290 30.55 -37.88 -31.64
N THR A 291 30.36 -38.61 -32.72
CA THR A 291 31.31 -39.06 -33.72
C THR A 291 32.18 -37.95 -34.31
N VAL A 292 33.48 -38.22 -34.38
CA VAL A 292 34.50 -37.42 -35.06
C VAL A 292 34.30 -37.47 -36.59
N ASN A 293 34.35 -36.30 -37.23
CA ASN A 293 34.93 -36.16 -38.57
C ASN A 293 35.68 -34.81 -38.66
N PRO A 294 36.92 -34.77 -39.20
CA PRO A 294 37.80 -33.61 -39.08
C PRO A 294 37.82 -32.75 -40.36
N ALA A 295 37.84 -31.42 -40.22
CA ALA A 295 38.59 -30.53 -41.11
C ALA A 295 38.54 -29.04 -40.69
N ASN A 296 39.72 -28.44 -40.75
CA ASN A 296 40.05 -27.02 -40.94
C ASN A 296 40.02 -26.02 -39.77
N ARG A 297 41.27 -25.71 -39.35
CA ARG A 297 41.77 -24.44 -38.84
C ARG A 297 41.36 -23.24 -39.72
N LYS A 298 40.91 -22.13 -39.12
CA LYS A 298 41.54 -20.80 -39.22
C LYS A 298 40.78 -19.72 -38.42
N LYS A 299 41.51 -19.15 -37.45
CA LYS A 299 41.55 -17.76 -36.97
C LYS A 299 40.66 -16.73 -37.69
N GLN A 300 39.89 -15.94 -36.93
CA GLN A 300 39.76 -14.49 -37.17
C GLN A 300 39.28 -13.75 -35.90
N GLU A 301 40.07 -12.76 -35.51
CA GLU A 301 39.85 -11.73 -34.49
C GLU A 301 38.83 -10.67 -34.95
N ARG A 302 38.06 -10.15 -33.98
CA ARG A 302 37.78 -8.73 -33.68
C ARG A 302 37.60 -7.74 -34.85
N ALA A 303 36.39 -7.18 -34.98
CA ALA A 303 36.09 -5.73 -35.11
C ALA A 303 34.63 -5.53 -35.54
N ASP A 304 33.77 -5.09 -34.63
CA ASP A 304 32.47 -4.48 -34.98
C ASP A 304 32.39 -3.13 -34.26
N ASP A 305 33.04 -2.14 -34.86
CA ASP A 305 32.75 -0.73 -34.60
C ASP A 305 32.15 -0.14 -35.88
N THR A 306 31.13 0.70 -35.69
CA THR A 306 30.63 1.68 -36.67
C THR A 306 29.84 1.16 -37.87
N LEU A 307 28.57 0.84 -37.64
CA LEU A 307 27.53 1.08 -38.64
C LEU A 307 26.28 1.60 -37.93
N PHE A 308 26.06 2.90 -38.13
CA PHE A 308 24.84 3.72 -38.00
C PHE A 308 25.09 4.99 -37.17
N ALA A 309 25.56 6.02 -37.89
CA ALA A 309 25.47 7.40 -37.46
C ALA A 309 24.10 7.97 -37.85
N LEU A 310 23.47 8.68 -36.92
CA LEU A 310 22.97 10.05 -37.09
C LEU A 310 22.74 10.68 -35.71
#